data_AF-A0A8S4A1V7-F1
#
_entry.id   AF-A0A8S4A1V7-F1
#
_cell.length_a   1.000
_cell.length_b   1.000
_cell.length_c   1.000
_cell.angle_alpha   90.00
_cell.angle_beta   90.00
_cell.angle_gamma   90.00
#
_symmetry.space_group_name_H-M   'P 1'
#
loop_
_entity.id
_entity.type
_entity.pdbx_description
1 polymer ?
#
loop_
_entity_poly.entity_id
_entity_poly.type
_entity_poly.pdbx_seq_one_letter_code
_entity_poly.pdbx_strand_id
1 'polypeptide(L)'
;MEYSCRPRPVTATVTKPRYSQPKQDDSQKLRRKSLESHGSTASLTSLLDHNSYNSASDFEEDESSKIFDTTFSFTETRKRHYPEGKADRGNMSPRLRKALSSDSSLSAWELWLIDKAKSELERKRAERLKRKQEQATKEKLEQEKRSRMLKGESLRSSWLQTKNEEMRLQKKLEKLRIEEEKRKKEEIEAQAKRKAAEKFDNWQKLKKEEEKERRRKIKEENKKKQQLEIQRKLAAEEKFQEWLKMAQSRPKTSPNSFGYLSGEVKAYYDQSACPEPSFYNPIPWQPISVPSKKSEEKKHKVKPYKWNPGKYL
;
A
#
# COMPACT_ATOMS: atom_id res chain seq x y z
N MET A 1 -58.06 -10.93 51.86
CA MET A 1 -56.63 -11.14 51.53
C MET A 1 -56.21 -9.97 50.65
N GLU A 2 -55.46 -9.02 51.20
CA GLU A 2 -55.05 -7.81 50.47
C GLU A 2 -53.66 -8.00 49.88
N TYR A 3 -53.52 -7.84 48.56
CA TYR A 3 -52.22 -7.91 47.89
C TYR A 3 -51.60 -6.52 47.76
N SER A 4 -50.58 -6.27 48.57
CA SER A 4 -49.78 -5.04 48.60
C SER A 4 -49.06 -4.79 47.26
N CYS A 5 -49.61 -3.91 46.43
CA CYS A 5 -48.94 -3.40 45.23
C CYS A 5 -47.99 -2.25 45.60
N ARG A 6 -46.72 -2.55 45.87
CA ARG A 6 -45.64 -1.54 45.93
C ARG A 6 -44.75 -1.64 44.68
N PRO A 7 -44.59 -0.57 43.87
CA PRO A 7 -43.60 -0.57 42.80
C PRO A 7 -42.18 -0.57 43.41
N ARG A 8 -41.26 -1.33 42.83
CA ARG A 8 -39.84 -1.29 43.21
C ARG A 8 -39.18 -0.02 42.67
N PRO A 9 -38.29 0.65 43.42
CA PRO A 9 -37.56 1.81 42.91
C PRO A 9 -36.60 1.39 41.78
N VAL A 10 -36.62 2.15 40.68
CA VAL A 10 -35.66 1.98 39.59
C VAL A 10 -34.35 2.63 39.99
N THR A 11 -33.37 1.83 40.43
CA THR A 11 -32.01 2.30 40.65
C THR A 11 -31.35 2.54 39.29
N ALA A 12 -31.06 3.79 38.97
CA ALA A 12 -30.43 4.18 37.71
C ALA A 12 -28.95 3.72 37.67
N THR A 13 -28.71 2.51 37.18
CA THR A 13 -27.34 2.03 36.91
C THR A 13 -26.78 2.74 35.68
N VAL A 14 -26.08 3.85 35.91
CA VAL A 14 -25.34 4.58 34.88
C VAL A 14 -24.21 3.70 34.34
N THR A 15 -24.46 3.04 33.21
CA THR A 15 -23.45 2.25 32.50
C THR A 15 -22.41 3.19 31.91
N LYS A 16 -21.25 3.31 32.57
CA LYS A 16 -20.13 4.13 32.08
C LYS A 16 -19.61 3.57 30.75
N PRO A 17 -19.29 4.42 29.75
CA PRO A 17 -18.81 3.97 28.46
C PRO A 17 -17.40 3.34 28.56
N ARG A 18 -17.15 2.35 27.68
CA ARG A 18 -16.03 1.39 27.75
C ARG A 18 -14.61 1.99 27.76
N TYR A 19 -14.45 3.29 27.49
CA TYR A 19 -13.16 3.99 27.47
C TYR A 19 -12.72 4.54 28.84
N SER A 20 -13.58 4.52 29.87
CA SER A 20 -13.27 5.09 31.20
C SER A 20 -12.89 4.04 32.26
N GLN A 21 -12.41 2.87 31.85
CA GLN A 21 -11.91 1.81 32.74
C GLN A 21 -10.38 1.77 32.63
N PRO A 22 -9.62 1.92 33.73
CA PRO A 22 -8.18 1.70 33.69
C PRO A 22 -7.89 0.23 33.40
N LYS A 23 -6.95 -0.03 32.49
CA LYS A 23 -6.53 -1.41 32.18
C LYS A 23 -5.80 -1.98 33.39
N GLN A 24 -6.24 -3.15 33.87
CA GLN A 24 -5.46 -3.95 34.81
C GLN A 24 -4.51 -4.85 33.98
N ASP A 25 -3.22 -4.81 34.30
CA ASP A 25 -2.20 -5.61 33.63
C ASP A 25 -2.21 -7.05 34.15
N ASP A 26 -3.02 -7.91 33.53
CA ASP A 26 -3.02 -9.35 33.76
C ASP A 26 -1.82 -10.04 33.08
N SER A 27 -0.61 -9.76 33.58
CA SER A 27 0.61 -10.50 33.18
C SER A 27 1.56 -10.82 34.33
N GLN A 28 1.02 -11.11 35.53
CA GLN A 28 1.78 -11.72 36.63
C GLN A 28 1.16 -13.05 37.08
N LYS A 29 1.54 -14.15 36.39
CA LYS A 29 1.88 -15.48 36.95
C LYS A 29 1.84 -16.55 35.85
N LEU A 30 2.99 -16.87 35.27
CA LEU A 30 3.31 -18.22 34.79
C LEU A 30 4.84 -18.38 34.73
N ARG A 31 5.44 -18.80 35.85
CA ARG A 31 6.88 -19.00 36.01
C ARG A 31 7.22 -20.49 35.98
N ARG A 32 7.47 -21.08 34.80
CA ARG A 32 8.21 -22.37 34.67
C ARG A 32 9.02 -22.46 33.37
N LYS A 33 10.34 -22.57 33.55
CA LYS A 33 11.38 -23.22 32.71
C LYS A 33 11.25 -23.14 31.17
N SER A 34 12.18 -22.43 30.56
CA SER A 34 13.05 -22.94 29.48
C SER A 34 14.48 -22.40 29.69
N LEU A 35 15.49 -23.08 29.14
CA LEU A 35 16.84 -22.50 28.98
C LEU A 35 16.94 -21.97 27.55
N GLU A 36 17.06 -20.66 27.38
CA GLU A 36 17.62 -20.11 26.14
C GLU A 36 19.04 -19.60 26.40
N SER A 37 20.00 -20.29 25.78
CA SER A 37 21.39 -19.84 25.67
C SER A 37 21.47 -18.61 24.76
N HIS A 38 22.42 -17.71 25.06
CA HIS A 38 22.78 -16.61 24.16
C HIS A 38 23.54 -17.14 22.93
N GLY A 39 22.80 -17.69 21.97
CA GLY A 39 23.33 -18.11 20.66
C GLY A 39 23.28 -16.96 19.66
N SER A 40 24.36 -16.17 19.56
CA SER A 40 24.53 -15.18 18.48
C SER A 40 24.59 -15.88 17.12
N THR A 41 23.55 -15.71 16.29
CA THR A 41 23.47 -16.26 14.92
C THR A 41 23.98 -15.30 13.84
N ALA A 42 24.52 -14.14 14.22
CA ALA A 42 24.91 -13.04 13.32
C ALA A 42 26.19 -13.28 12.47
N SER A 43 26.69 -14.52 12.39
CA SER A 43 27.97 -14.86 11.73
C SER A 43 27.88 -15.97 10.67
N LEU A 44 26.66 -16.35 10.26
CA LEU A 44 26.45 -17.45 9.30
C LEU A 44 26.01 -17.01 7.89
N THR A 45 26.11 -15.72 7.55
CA THR A 45 25.67 -15.18 6.25
C THR A 45 26.74 -14.44 5.45
N SER A 46 28.02 -14.46 5.85
CA SER A 46 29.10 -13.72 5.17
C SER A 46 30.29 -14.59 4.76
N LEU A 47 30.06 -15.56 3.87
CA LEU A 47 31.11 -16.15 3.02
C LEU A 47 30.52 -16.55 1.65
N LEU A 48 30.29 -15.57 0.78
CA LEU A 48 30.27 -15.78 -0.67
C LEU A 48 30.54 -14.48 -1.46
N ASP A 49 31.55 -13.71 -1.03
CA ASP A 49 32.12 -12.64 -1.85
C ASP A 49 32.87 -13.25 -3.05
N HIS A 50 32.17 -13.37 -4.17
CA HIS A 50 32.81 -13.64 -5.45
C HIS A 50 33.32 -12.33 -6.04
N ASN A 51 34.64 -12.16 -5.99
CA ASN A 51 35.36 -11.05 -6.61
C ASN A 51 35.08 -10.96 -8.12
N SER A 52 34.11 -10.13 -8.50
CA SER A 52 34.02 -9.57 -9.84
C SER A 52 35.06 -8.46 -9.97
N TYR A 53 36.25 -8.78 -10.48
CA TYR A 53 37.19 -7.77 -10.93
C TYR A 53 37.26 -7.75 -12.46
N ASN A 54 37.11 -6.55 -13.03
CA ASN A 54 36.99 -6.34 -14.45
C ASN A 54 38.30 -6.65 -15.19
N SER A 55 38.17 -7.17 -16.41
CA SER A 55 39.04 -6.75 -17.50
C SER A 55 38.16 -6.27 -18.64
N ALA A 56 38.11 -4.95 -18.78
CA ALA A 56 37.52 -4.33 -19.94
C ALA A 56 38.51 -4.39 -21.09
N SER A 57 38.05 -4.83 -22.25
CA SER A 57 38.62 -4.46 -23.55
C SER A 57 37.44 -4.30 -24.50
N ASP A 58 36.88 -3.10 -24.44
CA ASP A 58 36.00 -2.51 -25.42
C ASP A 58 36.64 -2.59 -26.82
N PHE A 59 35.92 -3.09 -27.82
CA PHE A 59 36.14 -2.78 -29.24
C PHE A 59 34.97 -3.31 -30.09
N GLU A 60 34.08 -2.37 -30.41
CA GLU A 60 33.30 -2.18 -31.65
C GLU A 60 32.79 -3.38 -32.47
N GLU A 61 31.48 -3.29 -32.76
CA GLU A 61 30.76 -4.05 -33.77
C GLU A 61 30.92 -3.34 -35.13
N ASP A 62 31.47 -4.00 -36.16
CA ASP A 62 31.43 -3.47 -37.52
C ASP A 62 31.24 -4.56 -38.57
N GLU A 63 30.48 -4.22 -39.61
CA GLU A 63 30.26 -5.07 -40.77
C GLU A 63 31.53 -5.18 -41.62
N SER A 64 31.75 -6.32 -42.28
CA SER A 64 31.82 -6.29 -43.75
C SER A 64 31.94 -7.67 -44.37
N SER A 65 31.13 -7.87 -45.40
CA SER A 65 31.26 -8.97 -46.33
C SER A 65 32.55 -8.83 -47.14
N LYS A 66 33.40 -9.87 -47.19
CA LYS A 66 34.34 -10.05 -48.31
C LYS A 66 34.53 -11.52 -48.67
N ILE A 67 33.77 -11.90 -49.69
CA ILE A 67 34.05 -13.06 -50.55
C ILE A 67 35.47 -12.90 -51.11
N PHE A 68 36.26 -13.97 -51.07
CA PHE A 68 37.35 -14.13 -52.02
C PHE A 68 37.44 -15.59 -52.47
N ASP A 69 37.07 -15.82 -53.73
CA ASP A 69 37.38 -17.07 -54.42
C ASP A 69 38.90 -17.24 -54.49
N THR A 70 39.39 -18.45 -54.26
CA THR A 70 40.68 -18.88 -54.82
C THR A 70 40.55 -20.33 -55.25
N THR A 71 40.01 -20.51 -56.44
CA THR A 71 40.22 -21.70 -57.26
C THR A 71 41.71 -21.81 -57.59
N PHE A 72 42.40 -22.81 -57.04
CA PHE A 72 43.60 -23.34 -57.69
C PHE A 72 43.62 -24.87 -57.61
N SER A 73 43.43 -25.49 -58.77
CA SER A 73 43.41 -26.93 -58.99
C SER A 73 44.75 -27.43 -59.54
N PHE A 74 45.00 -28.75 -59.41
CA PHE A 74 46.05 -29.50 -60.13
C PHE A 74 47.47 -29.27 -59.55
N THR A 75 48.37 -30.24 -59.32
CA THR A 75 48.39 -31.71 -59.49
C THR A 75 48.74 -32.37 -58.12
N GLU A 76 48.85 -33.68 -57.91
CA GLU A 76 48.74 -34.89 -58.76
C GLU A 76 48.12 -36.02 -57.89
N THR A 77 47.68 -37.15 -58.48
CA THR A 77 47.46 -38.39 -57.72
C THR A 77 48.24 -39.55 -58.36
N ARG A 78 49.39 -39.88 -57.77
CA ARG A 78 50.32 -40.89 -58.30
C ARG A 78 49.77 -42.30 -58.12
N LYS A 79 48.88 -42.70 -59.04
CA LYS A 79 48.46 -44.10 -59.24
C LYS A 79 49.70 -44.97 -59.45
N ARG A 80 50.13 -45.72 -58.43
CA ARG A 80 50.96 -46.90 -58.67
C ARG A 80 50.06 -48.01 -59.20
N HIS A 81 50.13 -48.24 -60.50
CA HIS A 81 49.74 -49.54 -61.05
C HIS A 81 50.59 -50.63 -60.38
N TYR A 82 49.93 -51.55 -59.67
CA TYR A 82 50.37 -52.94 -59.62
C TYR A 82 49.49 -53.73 -60.59
N PRO A 83 50.06 -54.61 -61.43
CA PRO A 83 49.27 -55.36 -62.39
C PRO A 83 48.33 -56.33 -61.67
N GLU A 84 47.03 -56.19 -61.93
CA GLU A 84 46.01 -57.15 -61.52
C GLU A 84 46.17 -58.42 -62.37
N GLY A 85 47.09 -59.30 -61.96
CA GLY A 85 47.34 -60.57 -62.61
C GLY A 85 46.17 -61.54 -62.43
N LYS A 86 45.13 -61.39 -63.25
CA LYS A 86 44.11 -62.42 -63.47
C LYS A 86 44.74 -63.62 -64.18
N ALA A 87 45.43 -64.46 -63.40
CA ALA A 87 45.87 -65.77 -63.83
C ALA A 87 44.65 -66.69 -63.94
N ASP A 88 44.05 -66.69 -65.13
CA ASP A 88 43.18 -67.77 -65.56
C ASP A 88 43.92 -69.11 -65.35
N ARG A 89 43.29 -70.02 -64.60
CA ARG A 89 43.79 -71.37 -64.35
C ARG A 89 42.73 -72.43 -64.64
N GLY A 90 41.92 -72.20 -65.67
CA GLY A 90 41.55 -73.29 -66.56
C GLY A 90 42.80 -73.87 -67.25
N ASN A 91 42.89 -75.19 -67.36
CA ASN A 91 43.99 -75.93 -68.02
C ASN A 91 45.43 -75.70 -67.51
N MET A 92 45.75 -76.28 -66.35
CA MET A 92 47.12 -76.71 -66.04
C MET A 92 47.31 -78.22 -66.31
N SER A 93 48.38 -78.54 -67.03
CA SER A 93 48.76 -79.89 -67.49
C SER A 93 48.75 -80.94 -66.36
N PRO A 94 48.40 -82.22 -66.64
CA PRO A 94 48.40 -83.29 -65.63
C PRO A 94 49.73 -83.46 -64.89
N ARG A 95 50.85 -83.07 -65.50
CA ARG A 95 52.20 -83.18 -64.93
C ARG A 95 52.45 -82.26 -63.73
N LEU A 96 51.70 -81.17 -63.57
CA LEU A 96 51.85 -80.22 -62.45
C LEU A 96 50.99 -80.55 -61.22
N ARG A 97 50.04 -81.48 -61.32
CA ARG A 97 49.27 -81.95 -60.14
C ARG A 97 50.09 -82.83 -59.19
N LYS A 98 51.25 -83.35 -59.64
CA LYS A 98 52.15 -84.20 -58.85
C LYS A 98 53.15 -83.41 -57.99
N ALA A 99 53.26 -82.09 -58.18
CA ALA A 99 54.14 -81.20 -57.42
C ALA A 99 53.46 -80.48 -56.24
N LEU A 100 52.15 -80.71 -56.02
CA LEU A 100 51.40 -80.25 -54.84
C LEU A 100 51.22 -81.37 -53.80
N SER A 101 52.02 -82.43 -53.91
CA SER A 101 52.05 -83.57 -52.97
C SER A 101 53.48 -83.95 -52.61
N SER A 102 54.41 -83.00 -52.71
CA SER A 102 55.81 -83.15 -52.31
C SER A 102 56.06 -82.56 -50.92
N ASP A 103 55.30 -83.00 -49.92
CA ASP A 103 55.59 -82.79 -48.49
C ASP A 103 56.80 -83.61 -48.02
N SER A 104 57.75 -83.91 -48.90
CA SER A 104 58.78 -84.93 -48.71
C SER A 104 60.16 -84.55 -49.28
N SER A 105 60.47 -83.25 -49.32
CA SER A 105 61.87 -82.78 -49.35
C SER A 105 62.08 -81.35 -48.85
N LEU A 106 61.10 -80.75 -48.15
CA LEU A 106 61.34 -79.48 -47.45
C LEU A 106 62.31 -79.75 -46.29
N SER A 107 63.34 -78.92 -46.16
CA SER A 107 64.23 -78.98 -45.01
C SER A 107 63.45 -78.75 -43.72
N ALA A 108 63.85 -79.42 -42.63
CA ALA A 108 63.26 -79.18 -41.31
C ALA A 108 63.29 -77.70 -40.92
N TRP A 109 64.27 -76.94 -41.43
CA TRP A 109 64.40 -75.50 -41.27
C TRP A 109 63.34 -74.69 -42.05
N GLU A 110 62.97 -75.14 -43.25
CA GLU A 110 61.94 -74.49 -44.08
C GLU A 110 60.54 -74.74 -43.52
N LEU A 111 60.27 -75.98 -43.07
CA LEU A 111 59.03 -76.32 -42.35
C LEU A 111 58.89 -75.48 -41.08
N TRP A 112 59.97 -75.34 -40.30
CA TRP A 112 60.00 -74.46 -39.12
C TRP A 112 59.75 -72.99 -39.48
N LEU A 113 60.34 -72.48 -40.57
CA LEU A 113 60.15 -71.10 -40.98
C LEU A 113 58.69 -70.82 -41.42
N ILE A 114 58.07 -71.77 -42.14
CA ILE A 114 56.67 -71.71 -42.54
C ILE A 114 55.74 -71.76 -41.32
N ASP A 115 56.01 -72.66 -40.36
CA ASP A 115 55.23 -72.77 -39.13
C ASP A 115 55.37 -71.51 -38.25
N LYS A 116 56.60 -71.01 -38.08
CA LYS A 116 56.87 -69.76 -37.38
C LYS A 116 56.17 -68.56 -38.04
N ALA A 117 56.13 -68.50 -39.37
CA ALA A 117 55.40 -67.45 -40.10
C ALA A 117 53.87 -67.56 -39.93
N LYS A 118 53.30 -68.78 -39.93
CA LYS A 118 51.89 -69.03 -39.61
C LYS A 118 51.57 -68.59 -38.18
N SER A 119 52.37 -69.02 -37.21
CA SER A 119 52.24 -68.66 -35.79
C SER A 119 52.28 -67.14 -35.56
N GLU A 120 53.22 -66.42 -36.19
CA GLU A 120 53.26 -64.94 -36.11
C GLU A 120 52.06 -64.27 -36.79
N LEU A 121 51.54 -64.83 -37.89
CA LEU A 121 50.34 -64.32 -38.55
C LEU A 121 49.08 -64.56 -37.71
N GLU A 122 48.95 -65.72 -37.07
CA GLU A 122 47.88 -66.04 -36.14
C GLU A 122 47.93 -65.17 -34.89
N ARG A 123 49.12 -64.95 -34.31
CA ARG A 123 49.34 -63.99 -33.23
C ARG A 123 48.85 -62.58 -33.62
N LYS A 124 49.23 -62.09 -34.81
CA LYS A 124 48.77 -60.79 -35.35
C LYS A 124 47.26 -60.76 -35.62
N ARG A 125 46.65 -61.87 -36.03
CA ARG A 125 45.17 -61.98 -36.20
C ARG A 125 44.46 -61.94 -34.85
N ALA A 126 44.94 -62.68 -33.86
CA ALA A 126 44.41 -62.69 -32.51
C ALA A 126 44.53 -61.31 -31.84
N GLU A 127 45.67 -60.63 -32.01
CA GLU A 127 45.89 -59.25 -31.53
C GLU A 127 44.89 -58.25 -32.16
N ARG A 128 44.66 -58.34 -33.48
CA ARG A 128 43.64 -57.53 -34.17
C ARG A 128 42.22 -57.83 -33.67
N LEU A 129 41.90 -59.09 -33.39
CA LEU A 129 40.59 -59.47 -32.83
C LEU A 129 40.40 -58.93 -31.41
N LYS A 130 41.41 -59.07 -30.54
CA LYS A 130 41.40 -58.48 -29.18
C LYS A 130 41.21 -56.96 -29.23
N ARG A 131 41.99 -56.25 -30.07
CA ARG A 131 41.85 -54.79 -30.24
C ARG A 131 40.45 -54.38 -30.72
N LYS A 132 39.85 -55.14 -31.65
CA LYS A 132 38.45 -54.90 -32.08
C LYS A 132 37.44 -55.15 -30.95
N GLN A 133 37.63 -56.20 -30.16
CA GLN A 133 36.78 -56.49 -29.00
C GLN A 133 36.91 -55.39 -27.93
N GLU A 134 38.11 -54.93 -27.61
CA GLU A 134 38.36 -53.81 -26.69
C GLU A 134 37.76 -52.49 -27.17
N GLN A 135 37.79 -52.22 -28.48
CA GLN A 135 37.12 -51.05 -29.06
C GLN A 135 35.60 -51.17 -28.93
N ALA A 136 35.03 -52.33 -29.25
CA ALA A 136 33.59 -52.57 -29.13
C ALA A 136 33.07 -52.55 -27.68
N THR A 137 33.87 -53.00 -26.70
CA THR A 137 33.48 -52.89 -25.27
C THR A 137 33.57 -51.46 -24.76
N LYS A 138 34.61 -50.70 -25.16
CA LYS A 138 34.72 -49.26 -24.85
C LYS A 138 33.56 -48.47 -25.43
N GLU A 139 33.22 -48.70 -26.70
CA GLU A 139 32.10 -48.04 -27.37
C GLU A 139 30.76 -48.35 -26.69
N LYS A 140 30.47 -49.63 -26.39
CA LYS A 140 29.25 -50.02 -25.66
C LYS A 140 29.15 -49.33 -24.30
N LEU A 141 30.24 -49.28 -23.54
CA LEU A 141 30.28 -48.64 -22.22
C LEU A 141 30.10 -47.11 -22.31
N GLU A 142 30.57 -46.49 -23.40
CA GLU A 142 30.32 -45.07 -23.65
C GLU A 142 28.86 -44.81 -24.08
N GLN A 143 28.31 -45.64 -24.97
CA GLN A 143 26.89 -45.58 -25.36
C GLN A 143 25.95 -45.78 -24.16
N GLU A 144 26.28 -46.69 -23.23
CA GLU A 144 25.53 -46.87 -21.99
C GLU A 144 25.59 -45.61 -21.10
N LYS A 145 26.78 -45.03 -20.90
CA LYS A 145 26.94 -43.77 -20.16
C LYS A 145 26.13 -42.63 -20.78
N ARG A 146 26.23 -42.42 -22.10
CA ARG A 146 25.44 -41.42 -22.84
C ARG A 146 23.94 -41.67 -22.66
N SER A 147 23.48 -42.92 -22.80
CA SER A 147 22.08 -43.31 -22.59
C SER A 147 21.59 -43.06 -21.17
N ARG A 148 22.45 -43.27 -20.16
CA ARG A 148 22.14 -42.98 -18.74
C ARG A 148 22.03 -41.49 -18.48
N MET A 149 22.91 -40.67 -19.05
CA MET A 149 22.85 -39.21 -18.95
C MET A 149 21.57 -38.66 -19.60
N LEU A 150 21.26 -39.05 -20.85
CA LEU A 150 20.05 -38.61 -21.55
C LEU A 150 18.76 -38.98 -20.81
N LYS A 151 18.70 -40.17 -20.18
CA LYS A 151 17.57 -40.57 -19.33
C LYS A 151 17.42 -39.67 -18.09
N GLY A 152 18.54 -39.32 -17.45
CA GLY A 152 18.56 -38.39 -16.31
C GLY A 152 18.15 -36.96 -16.69
N GLU A 153 18.66 -36.46 -17.82
CA GLU A 153 18.33 -35.15 -18.38
C GLU A 153 16.86 -35.07 -18.79
N SER A 154 16.33 -36.09 -19.46
CA SER A 154 14.91 -36.17 -19.82
C SER A 154 14.01 -36.15 -18.59
N LEU A 155 14.34 -36.94 -17.56
CA LEU A 155 13.56 -37.00 -16.31
C LEU A 155 13.60 -35.66 -15.56
N ARG A 156 14.77 -35.03 -15.49
CA ARG A 156 14.95 -33.69 -14.91
C ARG A 156 14.15 -32.64 -15.68
N SER A 157 14.18 -32.70 -17.01
CA SER A 157 13.45 -31.78 -17.89
C SER A 157 11.93 -31.88 -17.67
N SER A 158 11.36 -33.10 -17.70
CA SER A 158 9.93 -33.30 -17.42
C SER A 158 9.54 -32.85 -16.02
N TRP A 159 10.37 -33.11 -15.00
CA TRP A 159 10.10 -32.67 -13.63
C TRP A 159 10.10 -31.14 -13.50
N LEU A 160 11.06 -30.46 -14.15
CA LEU A 160 11.11 -29.00 -14.20
C LEU A 160 9.91 -28.40 -14.95
N GLN A 161 9.43 -29.04 -16.02
CA GLN A 161 8.22 -28.61 -16.73
C GLN A 161 7.01 -28.68 -15.81
N THR A 162 6.75 -29.82 -15.17
CA THR A 162 5.64 -29.99 -14.23
C THR A 162 5.72 -29.01 -13.06
N LYS A 163 6.91 -28.80 -12.47
CA LYS A 163 7.08 -27.83 -11.37
C LYS A 163 6.87 -26.38 -11.83
N ASN A 164 7.29 -26.02 -13.05
CA ASN A 164 7.01 -24.71 -13.62
C ASN A 164 5.51 -24.49 -13.90
N GLU A 165 4.79 -25.52 -14.33
CA GLU A 165 3.34 -25.48 -14.55
C GLU A 165 2.57 -25.34 -13.24
N GLU A 166 2.92 -26.13 -12.21
CA GLU A 166 2.38 -26.01 -10.85
C GLU A 166 2.58 -24.58 -10.30
N MET A 167 3.80 -24.04 -10.39
CA MET A 167 4.09 -22.65 -9.99
C MET A 167 3.33 -21.61 -10.80
N ARG A 168 3.09 -21.83 -12.11
CA ARG A 168 2.27 -20.96 -12.96
C ARG A 168 0.80 -21.00 -12.55
N LEU A 169 0.25 -22.17 -12.21
CA LEU A 169 -1.12 -22.33 -11.73
C LEU A 169 -1.31 -21.68 -10.36
N GLN A 170 -0.41 -21.91 -9.40
CA GLN A 170 -0.44 -21.25 -8.09
C GLN A 170 -0.39 -19.71 -8.23
N LYS A 171 0.50 -19.18 -9.08
CA LYS A 171 0.57 -17.72 -9.36
C LYS A 171 -0.70 -17.17 -10.01
N LYS A 172 -1.42 -17.95 -10.83
CA LYS A 172 -2.73 -17.55 -11.39
C LYS A 172 -3.81 -17.53 -10.30
N LEU A 173 -3.87 -18.57 -9.47
CA LEU A 173 -4.86 -18.69 -8.40
C LEU A 173 -4.71 -17.59 -7.34
N GLU A 174 -3.47 -17.31 -6.91
CA GLU A 174 -3.22 -16.23 -5.94
C GLU A 174 -3.52 -14.84 -6.54
N LYS A 175 -3.27 -14.62 -7.84
CA LYS A 175 -3.72 -13.39 -8.52
C LYS A 175 -5.25 -13.23 -8.49
N LEU A 176 -6.00 -14.28 -8.81
CA LEU A 176 -7.47 -14.25 -8.76
C LEU A 176 -7.98 -13.98 -7.35
N ARG A 177 -7.37 -14.60 -6.33
CA ARG A 177 -7.68 -14.34 -4.91
C ARG A 177 -7.45 -12.88 -4.52
N ILE A 178 -6.32 -12.29 -4.93
CA ILE A 178 -6.00 -10.88 -4.68
C ILE A 178 -6.98 -9.96 -5.41
N GLU A 179 -7.37 -10.29 -6.64
CA GLU A 179 -8.38 -9.56 -7.43
C GLU A 179 -9.75 -9.57 -6.71
N GLU A 180 -10.21 -10.73 -6.25
CA GLU A 180 -11.45 -10.85 -5.47
C GLU A 180 -11.40 -10.06 -4.16
N GLU A 181 -10.29 -10.11 -3.43
CA GLU A 181 -10.13 -9.38 -2.17
C GLU A 181 -10.15 -7.87 -2.39
N LYS A 182 -9.52 -7.39 -3.47
CA LYS A 182 -9.60 -5.98 -3.90
C LYS A 182 -11.04 -5.59 -4.24
N ARG A 183 -11.74 -6.37 -5.07
CA ARG A 183 -13.14 -6.10 -5.44
C ARG A 183 -14.07 -6.06 -4.21
N LYS A 184 -13.88 -6.97 -3.25
CA LYS A 184 -14.61 -6.99 -1.97
C LYS A 184 -14.32 -5.73 -1.13
N LYS A 185 -13.05 -5.28 -1.07
CA LYS A 185 -12.64 -4.04 -0.39
C LYS A 185 -13.24 -2.80 -1.05
N GLU A 186 -13.18 -2.71 -2.38
CA GLU A 186 -13.75 -1.63 -3.18
C GLU A 186 -15.28 -1.54 -2.99
N GLU A 187 -15.98 -2.68 -2.96
CA GLU A 187 -17.42 -2.71 -2.71
C GLU A 187 -17.76 -2.21 -1.29
N ILE A 188 -17.02 -2.64 -0.26
CA ILE A 188 -17.19 -2.17 1.12
C ILE A 188 -16.94 -0.65 1.20
N GLU A 189 -15.90 -0.15 0.55
CA GLU A 189 -15.58 1.28 0.51
C GLU A 189 -16.66 2.09 -0.24
N ALA A 190 -17.15 1.58 -1.37
CA ALA A 190 -18.25 2.18 -2.12
C ALA A 190 -19.56 2.22 -1.30
N GLN A 191 -19.89 1.15 -0.58
CA GLN A 191 -21.03 1.13 0.34
C GLN A 191 -20.85 2.13 1.49
N ALA A 192 -19.64 2.25 2.06
CA ALA A 192 -19.34 3.24 3.09
C ALA A 192 -19.49 4.68 2.57
N LYS A 193 -18.99 4.98 1.36
CA LYS A 193 -19.15 6.28 0.69
C LYS A 193 -20.62 6.61 0.43
N ARG A 194 -21.43 5.67 -0.08
CA ARG A 194 -22.88 5.84 -0.27
C ARG A 194 -23.59 6.16 1.05
N LYS A 195 -23.37 5.35 2.10
CA LYS A 195 -23.94 5.57 3.44
C LYS A 195 -23.51 6.90 4.07
N ALA A 196 -22.30 7.38 3.77
CA ALA A 196 -21.82 8.69 4.22
C ALA A 196 -22.53 9.84 3.48
N ALA A 197 -22.69 9.73 2.15
CA ALA A 197 -23.42 10.70 1.34
C ALA A 197 -24.90 10.80 1.76
N GLU A 198 -25.60 9.67 1.91
CA GLU A 198 -26.99 9.61 2.39
C GLU A 198 -27.16 10.29 3.76
N LYS A 199 -26.23 10.03 4.70
CA LYS A 199 -26.23 10.69 6.02
C LYS A 199 -25.99 12.18 5.91
N PHE A 200 -25.10 12.63 5.04
CA PHE A 200 -24.83 14.04 4.80
C PHE A 200 -26.05 14.76 4.19
N ASP A 201 -26.70 14.17 3.19
CA ASP A 201 -27.91 14.72 2.57
C ASP A 201 -29.09 14.80 3.54
N ASN A 202 -29.26 13.78 4.39
CA ASN A 202 -30.28 13.80 5.43
C ASN A 202 -29.98 14.86 6.50
N TRP A 203 -28.71 15.03 6.90
CA TRP A 203 -28.29 16.11 7.79
C TRP A 203 -28.49 17.50 7.17
N GLN A 204 -28.20 17.67 5.88
CA GLN A 204 -28.47 18.90 5.11
C GLN A 204 -29.96 19.26 5.10
N LYS A 205 -30.85 18.27 4.87
CA LYS A 205 -32.31 18.47 4.93
C LYS A 205 -32.75 18.91 6.33
N LEU A 206 -32.33 18.20 7.37
CA LEU A 206 -32.62 18.53 8.77
C LEU A 206 -32.12 19.94 9.14
N LYS A 207 -30.92 20.34 8.71
CA LYS A 207 -30.37 21.67 8.99
C LYS A 207 -31.16 22.79 8.31
N LYS A 208 -31.59 22.60 7.07
CA LYS A 208 -32.46 23.55 6.35
C LYS A 208 -33.82 23.69 7.03
N GLU A 209 -34.36 22.60 7.57
CA GLU A 209 -35.63 22.61 8.31
C GLU A 209 -35.49 23.30 9.69
N GLU A 210 -34.45 22.99 10.46
CA GLU A 210 -34.12 23.68 11.72
C GLU A 210 -33.93 25.19 11.51
N GLU A 211 -33.23 25.60 10.45
CA GLU A 211 -33.06 27.01 10.10
C GLU A 211 -34.39 27.68 9.73
N LYS A 212 -35.23 27.00 8.94
CA LYS A 212 -36.57 27.47 8.57
C LYS A 212 -37.48 27.62 9.79
N GLU A 213 -37.39 26.71 10.76
CA GLU A 213 -38.13 26.79 12.02
C GLU A 213 -37.60 27.93 12.92
N ARG A 214 -36.28 28.04 13.10
CA ARG A 214 -35.65 29.16 13.82
C ARG A 214 -36.06 30.51 13.21
N ARG A 215 -36.04 30.63 11.88
CA ARG A 215 -36.48 31.83 11.14
C ARG A 215 -37.97 32.11 11.29
N ARG A 216 -38.83 31.09 11.42
CA ARG A 216 -40.27 31.24 11.74
C ARG A 216 -40.46 31.77 13.16
N LYS A 217 -39.80 31.17 14.16
CA LYS A 217 -39.85 31.60 15.57
C LYS A 217 -39.43 33.06 15.74
N ILE A 218 -38.30 33.46 15.15
CA ILE A 218 -37.81 34.86 15.19
C ILE A 218 -38.83 35.83 14.53
N LYS A 219 -39.43 35.44 13.40
CA LYS A 219 -40.46 36.26 12.75
C LYS A 219 -41.72 36.42 13.61
N GLU A 220 -42.15 35.38 14.30
CA GLU A 220 -43.31 35.43 15.20
C GLU A 220 -43.03 36.27 16.45
N GLU A 221 -41.86 36.10 17.07
CA GLU A 221 -41.41 36.90 18.21
C GLU A 221 -41.32 38.39 17.85
N ASN A 222 -40.76 38.72 16.68
CA ASN A 222 -40.70 40.10 16.20
C ASN A 222 -42.10 40.68 15.93
N LYS A 223 -43.05 39.90 15.39
CA LYS A 223 -44.45 40.33 15.25
C LYS A 223 -45.10 40.62 16.61
N LYS A 224 -44.90 39.74 17.60
CA LYS A 224 -45.41 39.95 18.97
C LYS A 224 -44.82 41.20 19.61
N LYS A 225 -43.51 41.45 19.44
CA LYS A 225 -42.85 42.69 19.90
C LYS A 225 -43.43 43.94 19.22
N GLN A 226 -43.64 43.91 17.91
CA GLN A 226 -44.27 45.02 17.17
C GLN A 226 -45.70 45.28 17.65
N GLN A 227 -46.52 44.23 17.85
CA GLN A 227 -47.88 44.39 18.39
C GLN A 227 -47.89 44.99 19.80
N LEU A 228 -46.99 44.54 20.67
CA LEU A 228 -46.85 45.08 22.02
C LEU A 228 -46.37 46.55 22.01
N GLU A 229 -45.48 46.92 21.09
CA GLU A 229 -45.05 48.31 20.92
C GLU A 229 -46.19 49.20 20.41
N ILE A 230 -47.02 48.71 19.49
CA ILE A 230 -48.21 49.41 18.99
C ILE A 230 -49.22 49.60 20.14
N GLN A 231 -49.54 48.56 20.91
CA GLN A 231 -50.44 48.69 22.06
C GLN A 231 -49.89 49.66 23.12
N ARG A 232 -48.58 49.63 23.40
CA ARG A 232 -47.95 50.60 24.31
C ARG A 232 -48.08 52.05 23.80
N LYS A 233 -47.98 52.28 22.49
CA LYS A 233 -48.19 53.60 21.88
C LYS A 233 -49.66 54.04 21.96
N LEU A 234 -50.61 53.16 21.67
CA LEU A 234 -52.04 53.45 21.78
C LEU A 234 -52.44 53.78 23.23
N ALA A 235 -52.03 52.96 24.21
CA ALA A 235 -52.31 53.23 25.62
C ALA A 235 -51.66 54.52 26.14
N ALA A 236 -50.50 54.90 25.62
CA ALA A 236 -49.86 56.19 25.93
C ALA A 236 -50.63 57.37 25.33
N GLU A 237 -51.14 57.24 24.10
CA GLU A 237 -51.98 58.24 23.45
C GLU A 237 -53.33 58.40 24.17
N GLU A 238 -54.00 57.29 24.53
CA GLU A 238 -55.23 57.31 25.33
C GLU A 238 -55.03 58.06 26.65
N LYS A 239 -53.92 57.77 27.37
CA LYS A 239 -53.56 58.46 28.62
C LYS A 239 -53.22 59.94 28.39
N PHE A 240 -52.63 60.30 27.26
CA PHE A 240 -52.39 61.70 26.89
C PHE A 240 -53.70 62.44 26.60
N GLN A 241 -54.64 61.81 25.88
CA GLN A 241 -55.97 62.38 25.60
C GLN A 241 -56.83 62.51 26.88
N GLU A 242 -56.78 61.53 27.78
CA GLU A 242 -57.35 61.66 29.13
C GLU A 242 -56.74 62.85 29.89
N TRP A 243 -55.42 62.99 29.87
CA TRP A 243 -54.71 64.09 30.53
C TRP A 243 -55.10 65.45 29.93
N LEU A 244 -55.23 65.58 28.61
CA LEU A 244 -55.68 66.81 27.95
C LEU A 244 -57.10 67.21 28.41
N LYS A 245 -58.04 66.26 28.45
CA LYS A 245 -59.41 66.50 28.96
C LYS A 245 -59.38 66.96 30.42
N MET A 246 -58.62 66.27 31.26
CA MET A 246 -58.47 66.61 32.68
C MET A 246 -57.72 67.94 32.90
N ALA A 247 -56.82 68.33 32.00
CA ALA A 247 -56.09 69.59 32.07
C ALA A 247 -57.00 70.79 31.75
N GLN A 248 -57.97 70.64 30.84
CA GLN A 248 -58.97 71.66 30.57
C GLN A 248 -59.94 71.86 31.75
N SER A 249 -60.28 70.80 32.48
CA SER A 249 -61.15 70.86 33.66
C SER A 249 -60.40 71.15 34.97
N ARG A 250 -59.07 71.29 34.97
CA ARG A 250 -58.34 71.71 36.17
C ARG A 250 -58.69 73.16 36.48
N PRO A 251 -59.07 73.50 37.73
CA PRO A 251 -59.13 74.90 38.12
C PRO A 251 -57.75 75.51 37.88
N LYS A 252 -57.69 76.70 37.28
CA LYS A 252 -56.43 77.46 37.18
C LYS A 252 -55.90 77.61 38.60
N THR A 253 -54.82 76.90 38.91
CA THR A 253 -54.13 77.09 40.18
C THR A 253 -53.71 78.54 40.23
N SER A 254 -54.23 79.29 41.20
CA SER A 254 -53.76 80.64 41.49
C SER A 254 -52.22 80.60 41.57
N PRO A 255 -51.49 81.58 41.00
CA PRO A 255 -50.05 81.64 41.13
C PRO A 255 -49.65 81.61 42.62
N ASN A 256 -49.24 80.43 43.09
CA ASN A 256 -48.95 80.18 44.50
C ASN A 256 -47.44 80.20 44.71
N SER A 257 -46.82 81.38 44.59
CA SER A 257 -45.49 81.65 45.17
C SER A 257 -45.61 82.54 46.41
N PHE A 258 -46.46 82.13 47.35
CA PHE A 258 -46.37 82.64 48.71
C PHE A 258 -45.23 81.93 49.44
N GLY A 259 -44.04 82.52 49.37
CA GLY A 259 -42.92 82.18 50.22
C GLY A 259 -42.99 82.96 51.53
N TYR A 260 -42.92 82.27 52.67
CA TYR A 260 -42.75 82.92 53.96
C TYR A 260 -41.28 83.29 54.15
N LEU A 261 -40.96 84.57 54.10
CA LEU A 261 -39.67 85.10 54.57
C LEU A 261 -39.90 85.81 55.90
N SER A 262 -39.13 85.44 56.93
CA SER A 262 -39.11 86.07 58.26
C SER A 262 -40.48 86.34 58.91
N GLY A 263 -41.48 85.48 58.67
CA GLY A 263 -42.82 85.58 59.29
C GLY A 263 -43.87 86.40 58.52
N GLU A 264 -43.52 87.03 57.40
CA GLU A 264 -44.47 87.76 56.55
C GLU A 264 -44.69 87.05 55.21
N VAL A 265 -45.92 87.12 54.70
CA VAL A 265 -46.28 86.62 53.36
C VAL A 265 -45.97 87.70 52.33
N LYS A 266 -44.86 87.56 51.59
CA LYS A 266 -44.53 88.40 50.45
C LYS A 266 -44.71 87.63 49.14
N ALA A 267 -45.41 88.25 48.19
CA ALA A 267 -45.60 87.70 46.85
C ALA A 267 -44.30 87.93 46.04
N TYR A 268 -43.43 86.93 46.02
CA TYR A 268 -42.17 87.01 45.30
C TYR A 268 -42.35 86.66 43.83
N TYR A 269 -42.47 87.70 43.00
CA TYR A 269 -42.49 87.63 41.54
C TYR A 269 -41.53 88.64 40.91
N ASP A 270 -40.25 88.33 40.98
CA ASP A 270 -39.31 88.62 39.90
C ASP A 270 -38.09 87.69 40.02
N GLN A 271 -37.44 87.39 38.89
CA GLN A 271 -36.27 86.49 38.87
C GLN A 271 -35.03 87.08 39.57
N SER A 272 -35.08 88.37 39.93
CA SER A 272 -34.11 89.08 40.77
C SER A 272 -34.26 88.80 42.27
N ALA A 273 -35.35 88.14 42.71
CA ALA A 273 -35.65 87.93 44.12
C ALA A 273 -35.13 86.59 44.69
N CYS A 274 -34.44 85.77 43.90
CA CYS A 274 -33.61 84.71 44.44
C CYS A 274 -32.35 85.36 45.04
N PRO A 275 -32.13 85.33 46.38
CA PRO A 275 -30.84 85.75 46.92
C PRO A 275 -29.75 84.87 46.31
N GLU A 276 -28.56 85.44 46.06
CA GLU A 276 -27.43 84.65 45.61
C GLU A 276 -27.23 83.45 46.56
N PRO A 277 -27.20 82.21 46.06
CA PRO A 277 -27.10 81.04 46.93
C PRO A 277 -25.78 81.11 47.67
N SER A 278 -25.85 81.10 49.01
CA SER A 278 -24.68 81.23 49.90
C SER A 278 -23.60 80.16 49.72
N PHE A 279 -23.90 79.12 48.94
CA PHE A 279 -22.97 78.11 48.49
C PHE A 279 -23.26 77.74 47.03
N TYR A 280 -22.29 77.96 46.14
CA TYR A 280 -22.27 77.39 44.80
C TYR A 280 -21.33 76.19 44.80
N ASN A 281 -21.76 75.05 44.26
CA ASN A 281 -20.86 73.91 44.06
C ASN A 281 -19.89 74.27 42.91
N PRO A 282 -18.57 74.40 43.14
CA PRO A 282 -17.62 74.80 42.09
C PRO A 282 -17.38 73.70 41.05
N ILE A 283 -17.83 72.47 41.32
CA ILE A 283 -17.77 71.36 40.37
C ILE A 283 -19.06 71.39 39.55
N PRO A 284 -19.02 71.76 38.25
CA PRO A 284 -20.20 71.69 37.40
C PRO A 284 -20.68 70.25 37.32
N TRP A 285 -22.00 70.04 37.30
CA TRP A 285 -22.62 68.72 37.18
C TRP A 285 -22.12 68.03 35.91
N GLN A 286 -21.16 67.12 36.06
CA GLN A 286 -20.66 66.35 34.93
C GLN A 286 -21.80 65.48 34.40
N PRO A 287 -22.05 65.47 33.08
CA PRO A 287 -23.05 64.58 32.49
C PRO A 287 -22.77 63.15 32.95
N ILE A 288 -23.78 62.51 33.54
CA ILE A 288 -23.66 61.10 33.97
C ILE A 288 -23.23 60.31 32.74
N SER A 289 -22.08 59.63 32.83
CA SER A 289 -21.57 58.83 31.72
C SER A 289 -22.57 57.72 31.40
N VAL A 290 -23.44 57.98 30.41
CA VAL A 290 -24.39 56.99 29.91
C VAL A 290 -23.52 55.84 29.40
N PRO A 291 -23.62 54.63 29.97
CA PRO A 291 -22.77 53.52 29.56
C PRO A 291 -23.05 53.26 28.08
N SER A 292 -22.09 53.66 27.23
CA SER A 292 -22.16 53.45 25.79
C SER A 292 -22.52 51.99 25.57
N LYS A 293 -23.65 51.75 24.88
CA LYS A 293 -24.21 50.40 24.68
C LYS A 293 -23.05 49.51 24.26
N LYS A 294 -22.67 48.57 25.14
CA LYS A 294 -21.41 47.81 25.02
C LYS A 294 -21.25 47.38 23.57
N SER A 295 -20.32 48.04 22.86
CA SER A 295 -19.92 47.54 21.54
C SER A 295 -19.52 46.10 21.74
N GLU A 296 -20.10 45.22 20.93
CA GLU A 296 -20.06 43.78 21.12
C GLU A 296 -18.66 43.36 21.55
N GLU A 297 -18.57 42.64 22.67
CA GLU A 297 -17.32 42.24 23.30
C GLU A 297 -16.31 41.91 22.22
N LYS A 298 -15.18 42.62 22.18
CA LYS A 298 -14.11 42.38 21.20
C LYS A 298 -13.56 40.98 21.45
N LYS A 299 -14.26 39.97 20.93
CA LYS A 299 -13.86 38.57 20.97
C LYS A 299 -12.45 38.54 20.43
N HIS A 300 -11.50 38.15 21.29
CA HIS A 300 -10.12 37.99 20.87
C HIS A 300 -10.15 37.13 19.61
N LYS A 301 -9.73 37.70 18.48
CA LYS A 301 -9.67 36.98 17.21
C LYS A 301 -8.59 35.92 17.35
N VAL A 302 -8.97 34.76 17.87
CA VAL A 302 -8.12 33.56 17.92
C VAL A 302 -7.69 33.32 16.48
N LYS A 303 -6.39 33.47 16.22
CA LYS A 303 -5.84 33.24 14.87
C LYS A 303 -6.19 31.80 14.48
N PRO A 304 -6.75 31.55 13.28
CA PRO A 304 -7.08 30.20 12.87
C PRO A 304 -5.82 29.32 12.93
N TYR A 305 -5.93 28.16 13.56
CA TYR A 305 -4.82 27.22 13.67
C TYR A 305 -4.37 26.80 12.28
N LYS A 306 -3.15 27.21 11.90
CA LYS A 306 -2.51 26.80 10.65
C LYS A 306 -1.51 25.70 10.98
N TRP A 307 -1.81 24.48 10.55
CA TRP A 307 -0.90 23.34 10.74
C TRP A 307 0.42 23.60 10.03
N ASN A 308 1.54 23.42 10.73
CA ASN A 308 2.88 23.60 10.19
C ASN A 308 3.63 22.25 10.20
N PRO A 309 3.75 21.56 9.05
CA PRO A 309 4.47 20.29 8.98
C PRO A 309 5.97 20.43 9.23
N GLY A 310 6.58 21.60 8.98
CA GLY A 310 8.00 21.86 9.20
C GLY A 310 8.42 22.04 10.66
N LYS A 311 7.53 21.81 11.63
CA LYS A 311 7.87 21.83 13.08
C LYS A 311 8.42 20.48 13.58
N TYR A 312 8.30 19.42 12.77
CA TYR A 312 8.63 18.03 13.15
C TYR A 312 9.47 17.31 12.09
N LEU A 313 10.25 18.09 11.33
CA LEU A 313 11.35 17.66 10.48
C LEU A 313 12.66 18.13 11.14
#